data_AF-A0A7F8RDV1-F1
#
_entry.id   AF-A0A7F8RDV1-F1
#
_cell.length_a   1.000
_cell.length_b   1.000
_cell.length_c   1.000
_cell.angle_alpha   90.00
_cell.angle_beta   90.00
_cell.angle_gamma   90.00
#
_symmetry.space_group_name_H-M   'P 1'
#
loop_
_entity.id
_entity.type
_entity.pdbx_description
1 polymer ?
#
loop_
_entity_poly.entity_id
_entity_poly.type
_entity_poly.pdbx_seq_one_letter_code
_entity_poly.pdbx_strand_id
1 'polypeptide(L)'
;MWIQVRTMDGKVAHTVDSLSRLTKVEELRRKIQELFHVEPGLQRLFYRGKQMEDGHTLFDYDVRLNDTIQLLVRQSLVLPASSIKERDSELSDTDSGCCLGQSESDKSSNSGEAASEADGKASLADEDTWDETELGLYKANEYVDARDTNMGAWFEAQVVRVTRKAPSQDEPCSSTSSLTAEEDVIYHVKYDDYPENGVVQMSSRDVRARARNILKWHELEVGQEVMLNYNPDNPKERGFWYDAEILRKRETRTVRELYANVRLG
;
A
#
# COMPACT_ATOMS: atom_id res chain seq x y z
N MET A 1 30.26 -10.27 3.38
CA MET A 1 29.92 -8.85 3.59
C MET A 1 28.72 -8.76 4.50
N TRP A 2 28.52 -7.62 5.14
CA TRP A 2 27.34 -7.34 5.95
C TRP A 2 26.70 -6.05 5.46
N ILE A 3 25.40 -5.95 5.66
CA ILE A 3 24.58 -4.78 5.30
C ILE A 3 23.65 -4.45 6.47
N GLN A 4 23.11 -3.25 6.48
CA GLN A 4 22.06 -2.87 7.41
C GLN A 4 20.71 -2.97 6.70
N VAL A 5 19.73 -3.59 7.33
CA VAL A 5 18.33 -3.52 6.89
C VAL A 5 17.61 -2.64 7.89
N ARG A 6 16.91 -1.62 7.41
CA ARG A 6 16.09 -0.73 8.24
C ARG A 6 14.64 -0.80 7.78
N THR A 7 13.69 -0.82 8.69
CA THR A 7 12.28 -0.64 8.33
C THR A 7 12.05 0.78 7.78
N MET A 8 11.05 0.95 6.90
CA MET A 8 10.73 2.26 6.32
C MET A 8 10.37 3.32 7.37
N ASP A 9 9.78 2.91 8.50
CA ASP A 9 9.47 3.79 9.63
C ASP A 9 10.71 4.20 10.45
N GLY A 10 11.89 3.67 10.12
CA GLY A 10 13.17 3.96 10.78
C GLY A 10 13.28 3.46 12.22
N LYS A 11 12.25 2.79 12.77
CA LYS A 11 12.23 2.36 14.17
C LYS A 11 13.07 1.12 14.42
N VAL A 12 13.16 0.23 13.44
CA VAL A 12 13.86 -1.04 13.56
C VAL A 12 14.96 -1.11 12.52
N ALA A 13 16.18 -1.42 12.97
CA ALA A 13 17.28 -1.71 12.07
C ALA A 13 18.10 -2.90 12.58
N HIS A 14 18.37 -3.85 11.70
CA HIS A 14 19.17 -5.03 11.99
C HIS A 14 20.29 -5.19 10.97
N THR A 15 21.44 -5.66 11.45
CA THR A 15 22.57 -6.01 10.59
C THR A 15 22.38 -7.42 10.06
N VAL A 16 22.40 -7.57 8.74
CA VAL A 16 22.40 -8.88 8.08
C VAL A 16 23.83 -9.20 7.68
N ASP A 17 24.40 -10.23 8.31
CA ASP A 17 25.76 -10.67 8.06
C ASP A 17 25.84 -11.87 7.09
N SER A 18 27.07 -12.33 6.84
CA SER A 18 27.33 -13.55 6.08
C SER A 18 26.76 -13.52 4.65
N LEU A 19 26.72 -12.35 4.01
CA LEU A 19 26.26 -12.16 2.63
C LEU A 19 27.45 -12.15 1.64
N SER A 20 27.19 -12.47 0.38
CA SER A 20 28.13 -12.29 -0.73
C SER A 20 27.57 -11.26 -1.71
N ARG A 21 28.42 -10.69 -2.57
CA ARG A 21 27.92 -9.85 -3.70
C ARG A 21 27.03 -10.67 -4.66
N LEU A 22 27.23 -11.98 -4.70
CA LEU A 22 26.42 -12.90 -5.51
C LEU A 22 25.18 -13.42 -4.79
N THR A 23 24.95 -13.02 -3.53
CA THR A 23 23.72 -13.38 -2.82
C THR A 23 22.53 -12.83 -3.60
N LYS A 24 21.55 -13.70 -3.84
CA LYS A 24 20.32 -13.30 -4.53
C LYS A 24 19.36 -12.60 -3.59
N VAL A 25 18.48 -11.78 -4.14
CA VAL A 25 17.44 -11.07 -3.38
C VAL A 25 16.52 -12.06 -2.65
N GLU A 26 16.16 -13.19 -3.27
CA GLU A 26 15.35 -14.26 -2.65
C GLU A 26 15.99 -14.83 -1.37
N GLU A 27 17.32 -14.93 -1.34
CA GLU A 27 18.07 -15.42 -0.19
C GLU A 27 18.20 -14.35 0.89
N LEU A 28 18.40 -13.09 0.50
CA LEU A 28 18.36 -11.96 1.43
C LEU A 28 17.00 -11.87 2.13
N ARG A 29 15.89 -12.07 1.40
CA ARG A 29 14.53 -12.07 1.99
C ARG A 29 14.35 -13.12 3.07
N ARG A 30 14.90 -14.33 2.90
CA ARG A 30 14.88 -15.37 3.94
C ARG A 30 15.62 -14.94 5.20
N LYS A 31 16.80 -14.34 5.06
CA LYS A 31 17.54 -13.81 6.21
C LYS A 31 16.79 -12.68 6.92
N ILE A 32 16.10 -11.84 6.16
CA ILE A 32 15.26 -10.78 6.72
C ILE A 32 14.03 -11.38 7.44
N GLN A 33 13.45 -12.46 6.95
CA GLN A 33 12.35 -13.17 7.63
C GLN A 33 12.79 -13.66 9.01
N GLU A 34 13.99 -14.22 9.13
CA GLU A 34 14.53 -14.68 10.41
C GLU A 34 14.74 -13.54 11.41
N LEU A 35 15.16 -12.36 10.94
CA LEU A 35 15.50 -11.21 11.79
C LEU A 35 14.33 -10.28 12.11
N PHE A 36 13.44 -10.03 11.14
CA PHE A 36 12.31 -9.12 11.26
C PHE A 36 10.96 -9.83 11.45
N HIS A 37 10.93 -11.17 11.34
CA HIS A 37 9.72 -11.99 11.41
C HIS A 37 8.64 -11.60 10.38
N VAL A 38 9.08 -11.22 9.18
CA VAL A 38 8.21 -10.84 8.06
C VAL A 38 8.31 -11.87 6.94
N GLU A 39 7.18 -12.40 6.49
CA GLU A 39 7.16 -13.35 5.35
C GLU A 39 7.75 -12.74 4.06
N PRO A 40 8.56 -13.48 3.28
CA PRO A 40 9.23 -12.97 2.07
C PRO A 40 8.31 -12.26 1.07
N GLY A 41 7.06 -12.73 0.93
CA GLY A 41 6.06 -12.13 0.05
C GLY A 41 5.50 -10.79 0.54
N LEU A 42 5.65 -10.49 1.83
CA LEU A 42 5.27 -9.21 2.43
C LEU A 42 6.43 -8.21 2.48
N GLN A 43 7.66 -8.67 2.24
CA GLN A 43 8.82 -7.79 2.21
C GLN A 43 8.86 -7.03 0.88
N ARG A 44 9.08 -5.72 0.92
CA ARG A 44 9.65 -5.00 -0.23
C ARG A 44 10.97 -4.39 0.21
N LEU A 45 12.00 -4.70 -0.56
CA LEU A 45 13.34 -4.24 -0.31
C LEU A 45 13.65 -3.11 -1.30
N PHE A 46 14.13 -1.98 -0.79
CA PHE A 46 14.55 -0.84 -1.58
C PHE A 46 16.00 -0.51 -1.30
N TYR A 47 16.77 -0.31 -2.37
CA TYR A 47 18.14 0.16 -2.29
C TYR A 47 18.33 1.35 -3.24
N ARG A 48 18.73 2.51 -2.71
CA ARG A 48 18.87 3.76 -3.47
C ARG A 48 17.62 4.15 -4.27
N GLY A 49 16.44 3.93 -3.70
CA GLY A 49 15.16 4.18 -4.36
C GLY A 49 14.75 3.15 -5.43
N LYS A 50 15.55 2.11 -5.70
CA LYS A 50 15.17 1.01 -6.58
C LYS A 50 14.60 -0.15 -5.78
N GLN A 51 13.45 -0.66 -6.22
CA GLN A 51 12.90 -1.90 -5.69
C GLN A 51 13.79 -3.08 -6.12
N MET A 52 14.12 -3.95 -5.16
CA MET A 52 14.89 -5.16 -5.40
C MET A 52 13.96 -6.33 -5.68
N GLU A 53 14.24 -7.06 -6.75
CA GLU A 53 13.42 -8.15 -7.27
C GLU A 53 14.15 -9.49 -7.19
N ASP A 54 13.38 -10.56 -7.08
CA ASP A 54 13.92 -11.91 -7.03
C ASP A 54 14.57 -12.29 -8.37
N GLY A 55 15.56 -13.19 -8.33
CA GLY A 55 16.38 -13.54 -9.50
C GLY A 55 17.59 -12.62 -9.74
N HIS A 56 17.60 -11.41 -9.18
CA HIS A 56 18.76 -10.53 -9.17
C HIS A 56 19.66 -10.74 -7.95
N THR A 57 20.91 -10.30 -8.05
CA THR A 57 21.92 -10.37 -7.00
C THR A 57 22.19 -9.01 -6.37
N LEU A 58 22.79 -8.99 -5.18
CA LEU A 58 23.25 -7.75 -4.53
C LEU A 58 24.25 -6.97 -5.41
N PHE A 59 25.01 -7.68 -6.26
CA PHE A 59 25.91 -7.08 -7.23
C PHE A 59 25.17 -6.29 -8.31
N ASP A 60 24.04 -6.79 -8.81
CA ASP A 60 23.26 -6.13 -9.88
C ASP A 60 22.69 -4.77 -9.44
N TYR A 61 22.50 -4.60 -8.13
CA TYR A 61 22.08 -3.34 -7.51
C TYR A 61 23.24 -2.48 -6.98
N ASP A 62 24.50 -2.89 -7.19
CA ASP A 62 25.71 -2.24 -6.67
C ASP A 62 25.75 -2.09 -5.13
N VAL A 63 25.12 -3.01 -4.39
CA VAL A 63 25.12 -3.01 -2.92
C VAL A 63 26.53 -3.25 -2.38
N ARG A 64 26.99 -2.38 -1.48
CA ARG A 64 28.32 -2.45 -0.85
C ARG A 64 28.21 -2.91 0.61
N LEU A 65 29.36 -3.20 1.20
CA LEU A 65 29.45 -3.49 2.62
C LEU A 65 29.06 -2.25 3.44
N ASN A 66 28.29 -2.45 4.52
CA ASN A 66 27.76 -1.39 5.39
C ASN A 66 26.77 -0.44 4.68
N ASP A 67 26.19 -0.86 3.56
CA ASP A 67 25.09 -0.14 2.96
C ASP A 67 23.76 -0.51 3.62
N THR A 68 22.80 0.40 3.51
CA THR A 68 21.46 0.24 4.10
C THR A 68 20.42 -0.08 3.05
N ILE A 69 19.71 -1.19 3.24
CA ILE A 69 18.52 -1.58 2.47
C ILE A 69 17.28 -1.23 3.30
N GLN A 70 16.29 -0.62 2.67
CA GLN A 70 15.04 -0.26 3.32
C GLN A 70 14.01 -1.37 3.13
N LEU A 71 13.36 -1.78 4.21
CA LEU A 71 12.33 -2.81 4.26
C LEU A 71 10.95 -2.16 4.49
N LEU A 72 10.09 -2.23 3.48
CA LEU A 72 8.66 -1.97 3.62
C LEU A 72 7.95 -3.30 3.86
N VAL A 73 7.14 -3.37 4.91
CA VAL A 73 6.32 -4.54 5.22
C VAL A 73 4.91 -4.30 4.71
N ARG A 74 4.44 -5.14 3.80
CA ARG A 74 3.04 -5.12 3.35
C ARG A 74 2.14 -5.70 4.45
N GLN A 75 1.02 -5.05 4.73
CA GLN A 75 -0.01 -5.62 5.58
C GLN A 75 -0.72 -6.75 4.80
N SER A 76 -0.63 -7.97 5.30
CA SER A 76 -1.37 -9.10 4.75
C SER A 76 -2.81 -9.05 5.27
N LEU A 77 -3.81 -8.94 4.38
CA LEU A 77 -5.22 -9.16 4.72
C LEU A 77 -5.55 -10.67 4.79
N VAL A 78 -4.65 -11.47 5.35
CA VAL A 78 -4.94 -12.87 5.65
C VAL A 78 -5.42 -12.93 7.09
N LEU A 79 -6.72 -13.24 7.24
CA LEU A 79 -7.35 -13.61 8.50
C LEU A 79 -6.41 -14.52 9.31
N PRO A 80 -6.28 -14.32 10.63
CA PRO A 80 -5.38 -15.15 11.43
C PRO A 80 -5.93 -16.58 11.44
N ALA A 81 -5.29 -17.48 10.68
CA ALA A 81 -5.31 -18.89 11.02
C ALA A 81 -4.63 -18.98 12.40
N SER A 82 -5.45 -19.20 13.40
CA SER A 82 -5.08 -19.28 14.80
C SER A 82 -3.89 -20.22 15.01
N SER A 83 -2.92 -19.70 15.74
CA SER A 83 -1.99 -20.50 16.52
C SER A 83 -2.76 -21.47 17.42
N ILE A 84 -2.61 -22.77 17.20
CA ILE A 84 -2.74 -23.76 18.27
C ILE A 84 -1.42 -24.51 18.35
N LYS A 85 -0.72 -24.26 19.46
CA LYS A 85 0.44 -25.02 19.90
C LYS A 85 -0.03 -26.00 20.99
N GLU A 86 0.49 -27.22 20.86
CA GLU A 86 0.74 -28.24 21.89
C GLU A 86 -0.33 -29.31 22.21
N ARG A 87 0.12 -30.57 21.99
CA ARG A 87 -0.04 -31.85 22.72
C ARG A 87 -1.35 -32.07 23.51
N ASP A 88 -2.03 -33.22 23.45
CA ASP A 88 -1.52 -34.59 23.61
C ASP A 88 -2.65 -35.60 23.23
N SER A 89 -2.28 -36.89 23.15
CA SER A 89 -3.13 -38.07 23.35
C SER A 89 -3.95 -38.70 22.20
N GLU A 90 -3.40 -39.85 21.77
CA GLU A 90 -4.04 -41.18 21.61
C GLU A 90 -4.99 -41.49 20.44
N LEU A 91 -4.44 -42.34 19.55
CA LEU A 91 -5.01 -43.61 19.04
C LEU A 91 -6.53 -43.70 18.80
N SER A 92 -6.91 -43.82 17.53
CA SER A 92 -7.72 -44.96 17.08
C SER A 92 -7.68 -45.12 15.57
N ASP A 93 -7.25 -46.32 15.16
CA ASP A 93 -7.42 -46.87 13.83
C ASP A 93 -8.91 -47.09 13.54
N THR A 94 -9.39 -46.67 12.37
CA THR A 94 -10.42 -47.42 11.64
C THR A 94 -10.30 -47.17 10.14
N ASP A 95 -9.72 -48.17 9.50
CA ASP A 95 -9.88 -48.55 8.09
C ASP A 95 -11.37 -48.69 7.75
N SER A 96 -11.80 -48.08 6.65
CA SER A 96 -12.89 -48.59 5.80
C SER A 96 -12.94 -47.79 4.50
N GLY A 97 -12.39 -48.41 3.45
CA GLY A 97 -12.51 -47.96 2.07
C GLY A 97 -13.81 -48.41 1.38
N CYS A 98 -13.81 -48.13 0.08
CA CYS A 98 -14.76 -48.61 -0.94
C CYS A 98 -16.16 -47.98 -0.93
N CYS A 99 -16.86 -47.78 -2.05
CA CYS A 99 -16.53 -48.01 -3.45
C CYS A 99 -17.56 -47.26 -4.32
N LEU A 100 -17.14 -46.90 -5.53
CA LEU A 100 -17.95 -46.37 -6.63
C LEU A 100 -19.05 -47.35 -7.07
N GLY A 101 -20.17 -46.83 -7.58
CA GLY A 101 -21.08 -47.63 -8.40
C GLY A 101 -22.45 -47.02 -8.71
N GLN A 102 -22.56 -46.48 -9.93
CA GLN A 102 -23.70 -46.57 -10.87
C GLN A 102 -24.98 -45.79 -10.51
N SER A 103 -25.39 -44.80 -11.33
CA SER A 103 -26.20 -44.95 -12.56
C SER A 103 -27.60 -45.49 -12.21
N GLU A 104 -28.74 -44.90 -12.56
CA GLU A 104 -29.15 -44.31 -13.84
C GLU A 104 -30.59 -43.74 -13.75
N SER A 105 -30.87 -42.75 -14.61
CA SER A 105 -32.12 -42.52 -15.36
C SER A 105 -33.42 -41.97 -14.72
N ASP A 106 -33.69 -40.73 -15.15
CA ASP A 106 -34.82 -40.29 -16.00
C ASP A 106 -36.22 -39.93 -15.44
N LYS A 107 -36.74 -38.87 -16.10
CA LYS A 107 -38.15 -38.47 -16.39
C LYS A 107 -38.88 -37.46 -15.48
N SER A 108 -38.73 -36.19 -15.89
CA SER A 108 -39.75 -35.31 -16.52
C SER A 108 -41.12 -35.01 -15.86
N SER A 109 -41.45 -33.71 -15.96
CA SER A 109 -42.79 -33.06 -16.08
C SER A 109 -43.46 -32.71 -14.74
N ASN A 110 -44.24 -31.64 -14.55
CA ASN A 110 -44.56 -30.36 -15.22
C ASN A 110 -45.62 -29.68 -14.31
N SER A 111 -45.66 -28.35 -14.32
CA SER A 111 -46.81 -27.45 -14.09
C SER A 111 -47.49 -27.27 -12.71
N GLY A 112 -47.63 -25.97 -12.37
CA GLY A 112 -48.80 -25.31 -11.74
C GLY A 112 -48.85 -25.36 -10.21
N GLU A 113 -49.31 -24.36 -9.46
CA GLU A 113 -49.67 -22.95 -9.64
C GLU A 113 -49.95 -22.42 -8.21
N ALA A 114 -49.74 -21.12 -7.99
CA ALA A 114 -50.29 -20.21 -6.96
C ALA A 114 -50.83 -20.74 -5.60
N ALA A 115 -50.36 -20.16 -4.48
CA ALA A 115 -51.02 -19.03 -3.79
C ALA A 115 -50.61 -18.87 -2.31
N SER A 116 -50.30 -17.61 -1.96
CA SER A 116 -50.58 -16.87 -0.71
C SER A 116 -50.08 -17.31 0.69
N GLU A 117 -49.39 -16.32 1.30
CA GLU A 117 -49.50 -15.78 2.68
C GLU A 117 -48.48 -16.14 3.78
N ALA A 118 -47.72 -15.09 4.13
CA ALA A 118 -47.38 -14.56 5.45
C ALA A 118 -46.83 -15.49 6.54
N ASP A 119 -45.59 -15.25 7.00
CA ASP A 119 -45.26 -14.36 8.13
C ASP A 119 -43.88 -14.70 8.73
N GLY A 120 -43.17 -13.67 9.22
CA GLY A 120 -42.31 -13.78 10.39
C GLY A 120 -40.87 -14.33 10.30
N LYS A 121 -39.92 -13.39 10.33
CA LYS A 121 -38.82 -13.29 11.32
C LYS A 121 -37.37 -13.69 10.92
N ALA A 122 -36.64 -12.66 10.51
CA ALA A 122 -35.33 -12.18 11.00
C ALA A 122 -34.24 -13.19 11.43
N SER A 123 -33.09 -13.16 10.72
CA SER A 123 -31.73 -12.85 11.26
C SER A 123 -30.68 -12.94 10.11
N LEU A 124 -30.04 -11.82 9.77
CA LEU A 124 -28.65 -11.46 10.10
C LEU A 124 -27.58 -12.11 9.20
N ALA A 125 -27.14 -11.35 8.20
CA ALA A 125 -25.72 -11.18 7.88
C ALA A 125 -25.58 -9.82 7.17
N ASP A 126 -25.01 -8.85 7.88
CA ASP A 126 -24.71 -7.51 7.40
C ASP A 126 -23.83 -7.57 6.14
N GLU A 127 -24.45 -7.36 4.98
CA GLU A 127 -23.74 -6.87 3.80
C GLU A 127 -23.48 -5.38 4.01
N ASP A 128 -22.21 -5.08 4.30
CA ASP A 128 -21.52 -3.81 4.17
C ASP A 128 -22.15 -2.86 3.13
N THR A 129 -23.18 -2.12 3.55
CA THR A 129 -23.90 -1.17 2.71
C THR A 129 -23.14 0.15 2.72
N TRP A 130 -22.05 0.19 1.95
CA TRP A 130 -21.26 1.42 1.79
C TRP A 130 -22.02 2.38 0.87
N ASP A 131 -22.60 3.44 1.42
CA ASP A 131 -23.21 4.52 0.64
C ASP A 131 -22.15 5.17 -0.27
N GLU A 132 -22.25 4.92 -1.57
CA GLU A 132 -21.43 5.54 -2.61
C GLU A 132 -21.77 7.04 -2.66
N THR A 133 -20.97 7.84 -1.96
CA THR A 133 -21.33 9.23 -1.63
C THR A 133 -20.74 10.20 -2.65
N GLU A 134 -21.56 11.08 -3.23
CA GLU A 134 -21.14 12.14 -4.19
C GLU A 134 -20.29 13.28 -3.57
N LEU A 135 -19.83 13.15 -2.32
CA LEU A 135 -19.16 14.21 -1.56
C LEU A 135 -17.63 14.26 -1.74
N GLY A 136 -17.03 13.32 -2.46
CA GLY A 136 -15.60 13.36 -2.79
C GLY A 136 -15.28 14.42 -3.83
N LEU A 137 -14.20 15.19 -3.61
CA LEU A 137 -13.61 16.09 -4.62
C LEU A 137 -13.23 15.36 -5.90
N TYR A 138 -12.82 14.09 -5.78
CA TYR A 138 -12.42 13.23 -6.89
C TYR A 138 -13.40 12.07 -7.05
N LYS A 139 -13.69 11.71 -8.30
CA LYS A 139 -14.65 10.63 -8.62
C LYS A 139 -13.93 9.30 -8.85
N ALA A 140 -14.68 8.20 -8.76
CA ALA A 140 -14.18 6.91 -9.21
C ALA A 140 -13.70 6.98 -10.68
N ASN A 141 -12.61 6.26 -10.97
CA ASN A 141 -11.82 6.26 -12.19
C ASN A 141 -11.03 7.54 -12.50
N GLU A 142 -11.03 8.54 -11.63
CA GLU A 142 -10.23 9.75 -11.80
C GLU A 142 -8.75 9.53 -11.47
N TYR A 143 -7.87 10.20 -12.22
CA TYR A 143 -6.42 10.13 -12.04
C TYR A 143 -5.93 11.25 -11.13
N VAL A 144 -5.29 10.85 -10.04
CA VAL A 144 -4.85 11.70 -8.94
C VAL A 144 -3.36 11.47 -8.66
N ASP A 145 -2.77 12.36 -7.88
CA ASP A 145 -1.53 12.11 -7.14
C ASP A 145 -1.90 11.73 -5.72
N ALA A 146 -1.41 10.59 -5.24
CA ALA A 146 -1.60 10.10 -3.89
C ALA A 146 -0.26 10.10 -3.12
N ARG A 147 -0.27 10.65 -1.92
CA ARG A 147 0.92 10.76 -1.05
C ARG A 147 1.06 9.54 -0.17
N ASP A 148 2.10 8.75 -0.38
CA ASP A 148 2.42 7.65 0.52
C ASP A 148 2.86 8.19 1.89
N THR A 149 2.16 7.81 2.96
CA THR A 149 2.43 8.29 4.32
C THR A 149 3.70 7.70 4.93
N ASN A 150 4.23 6.61 4.38
CA ASN A 150 5.47 6.00 4.89
C ASN A 150 6.71 6.71 4.33
N MET A 151 6.65 7.15 3.07
CA MET A 151 7.77 7.77 2.37
C MET A 151 7.63 9.29 2.23
N GLY A 152 6.44 9.85 2.45
CA GLY A 152 6.11 11.26 2.19
C GLY A 152 6.12 11.64 0.71
N ALA A 153 6.22 10.67 -0.20
CA ALA A 153 6.34 10.87 -1.63
C ALA A 153 4.97 10.78 -2.33
N TRP A 154 4.81 11.54 -3.40
CA TRP A 154 3.65 11.54 -4.28
C TRP A 154 3.82 10.54 -5.42
N PHE A 155 2.76 9.79 -5.69
CA PHE A 155 2.69 8.79 -6.76
C PHE A 155 1.43 8.96 -7.58
N GLU A 156 1.54 8.71 -8.88
CA GLU A 156 0.38 8.66 -9.77
C GLU A 156 -0.52 7.49 -9.38
N ALA A 157 -1.81 7.77 -9.19
CA ALA A 157 -2.79 6.78 -8.82
C ALA A 157 -4.14 7.03 -9.51
N GLN A 158 -4.99 6.00 -9.52
CA GLN A 158 -6.37 6.07 -9.95
C GLN A 158 -7.30 5.83 -8.76
N VAL A 159 -8.31 6.69 -8.60
CA VAL A 159 -9.38 6.49 -7.62
C VAL A 159 -10.26 5.33 -8.08
N VAL A 160 -10.42 4.30 -7.25
CA VAL A 160 -11.27 3.14 -7.53
C VAL A 160 -12.66 3.33 -6.94
N ARG A 161 -12.72 3.79 -5.69
CA ARG A 161 -13.99 4.11 -5.00
C ARG A 161 -13.77 5.20 -3.94
N VAL A 162 -14.85 5.84 -3.55
CA VAL A 162 -14.87 6.86 -2.50
C VAL A 162 -15.87 6.43 -1.44
N THR A 163 -15.45 6.40 -0.19
CA THR A 163 -16.27 5.97 0.96
C THR A 163 -16.22 7.03 2.04
N ARG A 164 -17.26 7.14 2.86
CA ARG A 164 -17.23 7.95 4.08
C ARG A 164 -16.95 7.09 5.30
N LYS A 165 -16.22 7.63 6.27
CA LYS A 165 -16.16 7.07 7.62
C LYS A 165 -17.53 7.25 8.29
N ALA A 166 -18.08 6.20 8.89
CA ALA A 166 -19.35 6.30 9.59
C ALA A 166 -19.21 7.25 10.79
N PRO A 167 -20.17 8.17 11.02
CA PRO A 167 -20.13 9.03 12.20
C PRO A 167 -20.25 8.16 13.44
N SER A 168 -19.31 8.30 14.38
CA SER A 168 -19.44 7.68 15.70
C SER A 168 -20.67 8.26 16.39
N GLN A 169 -21.60 7.42 16.82
CA GLN A 169 -22.69 7.81 17.71
C GLN A 169 -22.07 8.26 19.03
N ASP A 170 -21.85 9.56 19.22
CA ASP A 170 -21.78 10.28 20.51
C ASP A 170 -21.22 11.72 20.38
N GLU A 171 -21.58 12.49 19.34
CA GLU A 171 -21.25 13.92 19.26
C GLU A 171 -22.51 14.75 18.95
N PRO A 172 -22.90 15.71 19.82
CA PRO A 172 -24.07 16.55 19.60
C PRO A 172 -23.81 17.50 18.43
N CYS A 173 -24.78 17.56 17.51
CA CYS A 173 -24.75 18.36 16.28
C CYS A 173 -24.34 19.81 16.53
N SER A 174 -23.09 20.15 16.20
CA SER A 174 -22.64 21.53 16.10
C SER A 174 -22.88 22.03 14.66
N SER A 175 -23.59 23.15 14.55
CA SER A 175 -24.07 23.75 13.30
C SER A 175 -22.94 24.44 12.50
N THR A 176 -21.90 23.70 12.15
CA THR A 176 -20.73 24.17 11.37
C THR A 176 -20.19 23.05 10.47
N SER A 177 -21.06 22.46 9.64
CA SER A 177 -20.86 21.13 9.04
C SER A 177 -20.07 21.05 7.72
N SER A 178 -19.38 22.11 7.28
CA SER A 178 -18.71 22.08 5.95
C SER A 178 -17.26 21.58 5.95
N LEU A 179 -16.52 21.71 7.06
CA LEU A 179 -15.09 21.35 7.08
C LEU A 179 -14.81 19.94 7.59
N THR A 180 -15.67 19.39 8.46
CA THR A 180 -15.50 18.03 9.00
C THR A 180 -15.90 16.95 8.00
N ALA A 181 -16.76 17.28 7.03
CA ALA A 181 -17.23 16.33 6.03
C ALA A 181 -16.14 15.87 5.06
N GLU A 182 -15.15 16.72 4.73
CA GLU A 182 -14.05 16.34 3.83
C GLU A 182 -13.00 15.45 4.50
N GLU A 183 -12.81 15.55 5.82
CA GLU A 183 -11.88 14.70 6.57
C GLU A 183 -12.40 13.28 6.77
N ASP A 184 -13.72 13.10 6.71
CA ASP A 184 -14.37 11.79 6.79
C ASP A 184 -14.39 11.05 5.44
N VAL A 185 -13.97 11.70 4.35
CA VAL A 185 -13.87 11.06 3.03
C VAL A 185 -12.60 10.23 2.93
N ILE A 186 -12.77 8.95 2.62
CA ILE A 186 -11.71 7.98 2.38
C ILE A 186 -11.71 7.63 0.89
N TYR A 187 -10.59 7.91 0.22
CA TYR A 187 -10.34 7.52 -1.16
C TYR A 187 -9.67 6.15 -1.19
N HIS A 188 -10.21 5.24 -1.99
CA HIS A 188 -9.57 3.96 -2.27
C HIS A 188 -8.87 4.09 -3.61
N VAL A 189 -7.55 4.15 -3.61
CA VAL A 189 -6.74 4.42 -4.80
C VAL A 189 -5.89 3.21 -5.17
N LYS A 190 -5.57 3.08 -6.44
CA LYS A 190 -4.60 2.11 -6.96
C LYS A 190 -3.46 2.87 -7.61
N TYR A 191 -2.23 2.59 -7.21
CA TYR A 191 -1.04 3.20 -7.82
C TYR A 191 -0.83 2.68 -9.24
N ASP A 192 -0.56 3.58 -10.19
CA ASP A 192 -0.46 3.25 -11.62
C ASP A 192 0.77 2.37 -11.89
N ASP A 193 1.94 2.78 -11.38
CA ASP A 193 3.21 2.08 -11.57
C ASP A 193 3.46 0.96 -10.55
N TYR A 194 2.57 0.79 -9.56
CA TYR A 194 2.70 -0.21 -8.49
C TYR A 194 1.40 -0.99 -8.26
N PRO A 195 0.90 -1.70 -9.28
CA PRO A 195 -0.37 -2.42 -9.19
C PRO A 195 -0.36 -3.53 -8.13
N GLU A 196 0.83 -4.01 -7.74
CA GLU A 196 1.01 -5.02 -6.71
C GLU A 196 0.71 -4.53 -5.29
N ASN A 197 0.53 -3.23 -5.08
CA ASN A 197 0.00 -2.67 -3.83
C ASN A 197 -1.49 -2.95 -3.64
N GLY A 198 -2.20 -3.31 -4.72
CA GLY A 198 -3.65 -3.40 -4.71
C GLY A 198 -4.30 -2.05 -4.47
N VAL A 199 -5.45 -2.06 -3.81
CA VAL A 199 -6.21 -0.85 -3.48
C VAL A 199 -5.83 -0.38 -2.07
N VAL A 200 -5.38 0.87 -1.95
CA VAL A 200 -4.94 1.49 -0.71
C VAL A 200 -5.93 2.57 -0.28
N GLN A 201 -6.20 2.65 1.02
CA GLN A 201 -7.10 3.66 1.59
C GLN A 201 -6.32 4.92 1.98
N MET A 202 -6.80 6.07 1.55
CA MET A 202 -6.15 7.37 1.70
C MET A 202 -7.12 8.40 2.23
N SER A 203 -6.64 9.30 3.09
CA SER A 203 -7.40 10.47 3.52
C SER A 203 -7.49 11.50 2.39
N SER A 204 -8.48 12.39 2.44
CA SER A 204 -8.59 13.52 1.49
C SER A 204 -7.35 14.43 1.48
N ARG A 205 -6.60 14.50 2.57
CA ARG A 205 -5.36 15.28 2.69
C ARG A 205 -4.18 14.68 1.93
N ASP A 206 -4.24 13.38 1.64
CA ASP A 206 -3.18 12.63 0.96
C ASP A 206 -3.50 12.37 -0.52
N VAL A 207 -4.56 12.98 -1.05
CA VAL A 207 -4.97 12.86 -2.46
C VAL A 207 -5.16 14.23 -3.07
N ARG A 208 -4.56 14.47 -4.24
CA ARG A 208 -4.74 15.72 -5.00
C ARG A 208 -4.87 15.47 -6.49
N ALA A 209 -5.38 16.44 -7.23
CA ALA A 209 -5.40 16.40 -8.69
C ALA A 209 -3.98 16.17 -9.24
N ARG A 210 -3.85 15.27 -10.22
CA ARG A 210 -2.56 14.93 -10.82
C ARG A 210 -1.87 16.16 -11.40
N ALA A 211 -0.60 16.38 -11.04
CA ALA A 211 0.18 17.50 -11.54
C ALA A 211 0.39 17.39 -13.06
N ARG A 212 0.00 18.42 -13.81
CA ARG A 212 0.16 18.50 -15.28
C ARG A 212 1.01 19.66 -15.76
N ASN A 213 1.19 20.67 -14.92
CA ASN A 213 1.84 21.92 -15.27
C ASN A 213 3.29 21.91 -14.76
N ILE A 214 4.24 21.84 -15.68
CA ILE A 214 5.67 21.94 -15.36
C ILE A 214 6.05 23.42 -15.35
N LEU A 215 6.47 23.91 -14.17
CA LEU A 215 6.97 25.28 -14.02
C LEU A 215 8.34 25.42 -14.68
N LYS A 216 8.47 26.40 -15.56
CA LYS A 216 9.76 26.75 -16.18
C LYS A 216 10.64 27.48 -15.17
N TRP A 217 11.95 27.48 -15.42
CA TRP A 217 12.92 28.14 -14.55
C TRP A 217 12.54 29.59 -14.20
N HIS A 218 12.03 30.37 -15.16
CA HIS A 218 11.66 31.78 -14.93
C HIS A 218 10.40 31.95 -14.07
N GLU A 219 9.55 30.94 -13.99
CA GLU A 219 8.29 30.93 -13.23
C GLU A 219 8.49 30.50 -11.77
N LEU A 220 9.69 30.02 -11.41
CA LEU A 220 10.03 29.62 -10.05
C LEU A 220 10.39 30.83 -9.18
N GLU A 221 9.74 30.96 -8.03
CA GLU A 221 9.97 32.03 -7.07
C GLU A 221 10.38 31.49 -5.69
N VAL A 222 11.15 32.28 -4.93
CA VAL A 222 11.53 31.92 -3.55
C VAL A 222 10.30 32.03 -2.64
N GLY A 223 10.07 31.03 -1.80
CA GLY A 223 8.88 30.87 -0.97
C GLY A 223 7.75 30.08 -1.63
N GLN A 224 7.89 29.73 -2.92
CA GLN A 224 6.88 28.94 -3.62
C GLN A 224 6.95 27.46 -3.21
N GLU A 225 5.80 26.87 -2.90
CA GLU A 225 5.66 25.43 -2.73
C GLU A 225 5.47 24.76 -4.10
N VAL A 226 6.33 23.79 -4.43
CA VAL A 226 6.33 23.05 -5.69
C VAL A 226 6.54 21.57 -5.44
N MET A 227 6.06 20.72 -6.35
CA MET A 227 6.42 19.30 -6.36
C MET A 227 7.68 19.10 -7.20
N LEU A 228 8.70 18.44 -6.66
CA LEU A 228 9.96 18.16 -7.35
C LEU A 228 10.43 16.73 -7.14
N ASN A 229 11.27 16.24 -8.05
CA ASN A 229 11.89 14.93 -7.93
C ASN A 229 13.19 15.05 -7.10
N TYR A 230 13.30 14.27 -6.03
CA TYR A 230 14.46 14.27 -5.13
C TYR A 230 14.73 12.89 -4.56
N ASN A 231 16.00 12.59 -4.31
CA ASN A 231 16.43 11.34 -3.67
C ASN A 231 17.08 11.67 -2.31
N PRO A 232 16.42 11.35 -1.19
CA PRO A 232 16.94 11.64 0.16
C PRO A 232 18.24 10.91 0.50
N ASP A 233 18.46 9.71 -0.04
CA ASP A 233 19.68 8.93 0.20
C ASP A 233 20.84 9.45 -0.67
N ASN A 234 20.57 9.76 -1.95
CA ASN A 234 21.56 10.22 -2.93
C ASN A 234 21.07 11.47 -3.71
N PRO A 235 21.32 12.70 -3.23
CA PRO A 235 20.77 13.93 -3.83
C PRO A 235 21.15 14.23 -5.30
N LYS A 236 22.11 13.48 -5.86
CA LYS A 236 22.55 13.60 -7.26
C LYS A 236 21.83 12.62 -8.20
N GLU A 237 21.12 11.65 -7.67
CA GLU A 237 20.38 10.64 -8.43
C GLU A 237 18.89 10.99 -8.46
N ARG A 238 18.17 10.40 -9.41
CA ARG A 238 16.71 10.51 -9.46
C ARG A 238 16.10 9.78 -8.25
N GLY A 239 15.04 10.33 -7.68
CA GLY A 239 14.30 9.72 -6.57
C GLY A 239 12.80 9.81 -6.80
N PHE A 240 12.06 10.17 -5.77
CA PHE A 240 10.60 10.27 -5.79
C PHE A 240 10.13 11.72 -5.83
N TRP A 241 8.82 11.93 -5.97
CA TRP A 241 8.23 13.25 -6.03
C TRP A 241 7.84 13.73 -4.63
N TYR A 242 8.31 14.91 -4.24
CA TYR A 242 8.09 15.49 -2.91
C TYR A 242 7.63 16.93 -3.03
N ASP A 243 6.83 17.38 -2.06
CA ASP A 243 6.57 18.80 -1.91
C ASP A 243 7.81 19.48 -1.34
N ALA A 244 8.15 20.64 -1.88
CA ALA A 244 9.29 21.40 -1.46
C ALA A 244 9.04 22.90 -1.55
N GLU A 245 9.53 23.66 -0.57
CA GLU A 245 9.50 25.11 -0.58
C GLU A 245 10.82 25.66 -1.13
N ILE A 246 10.78 26.49 -2.16
CA ILE A 246 11.98 27.06 -2.77
C ILE A 246 12.62 28.08 -1.84
N LEU A 247 13.84 27.83 -1.37
CA LEU A 247 14.57 28.73 -0.46
C LEU A 247 15.50 29.69 -1.19
N ARG A 248 16.16 29.21 -2.25
CA ARG A 248 17.11 30.00 -3.01
C ARG A 248 17.15 29.55 -4.45
N LYS A 249 17.14 30.54 -5.34
CA LYS A 249 17.29 30.35 -6.78
C LYS A 249 18.48 31.19 -7.26
N ARG A 250 19.46 30.55 -7.89
CA ARG A 250 20.64 31.21 -8.45
C ARG A 250 20.88 30.71 -9.86
N GLU A 251 21.06 31.63 -10.80
CA GLU A 251 21.39 31.33 -12.18
C GLU A 251 22.71 32.00 -12.54
N THR A 252 23.60 31.22 -13.14
CA THR A 252 24.84 31.67 -13.76
C THR A 252 24.80 31.33 -15.25
N ARG A 253 25.79 31.77 -16.02
CA ARG A 253 25.87 31.50 -17.46
C ARG A 253 25.86 30.00 -17.81
N THR A 254 26.34 29.14 -16.92
CA THR A 254 26.53 27.70 -17.18
C THR A 254 25.78 26.79 -16.22
N VAL A 255 25.30 27.30 -15.07
CA VAL A 255 24.70 26.50 -14.02
C VAL A 255 23.47 27.19 -13.46
N ARG A 256 22.40 26.41 -13.28
CA ARG A 256 21.19 26.75 -12.54
C ARG A 256 21.18 25.98 -11.23
N GLU A 257 21.06 26.68 -10.13
CA GLU A 257 21.05 26.07 -8.80
C GLU A 257 19.76 26.46 -8.08
N LEU A 258 19.02 25.43 -7.67
CA LEU A 258 17.81 25.56 -6.89
C LEU A 258 18.06 24.88 -5.53
N TYR A 259 17.78 25.61 -4.46
CA TYR A 259 17.78 25.08 -3.11
C TYR A 259 16.36 25.17 -2.59
N ALA A 260 15.85 24.05 -2.08
CA ALA A 260 14.51 23.94 -1.57
C ALA A 260 14.50 23.14 -0.27
N ASN A 261 13.53 23.43 0.59
CA ASN A 261 13.23 22.65 1.78
C ASN A 261 12.27 21.52 1.39
N VAL A 262 12.76 20.28 1.32
CA VAL A 262 11.96 19.11 0.88
C VAL A 262 11.23 18.50 2.07
N ARG A 263 9.91 18.30 1.94
CA ARG A 263 9.08 17.64 2.96
C ARG A 263 9.05 16.13 2.71
N LEU A 264 9.59 15.36 3.64
CA LEU A 264 9.73 13.89 3.52
C LEU A 264 8.66 13.09 4.30
N GLY A 265 7.68 13.77 4.89
CA GLY A 265 6.71 13.18 5.83
C GLY A 265 6.83 13.77 7.22
#